data_AF-A0A2R6CUE2-F1
#
_entry.id   AF-A0A2R6CUE2-F1
#
_cell.length_a   1.000
_cell.length_b   1.000
_cell.length_c   1.000
_cell.angle_alpha   90.00
_cell.angle_beta   90.00
_cell.angle_gamma   90.00
#
_symmetry.space_group_name_H-M   'P 1'
#
loop_
_entity.id
_entity.type
_entity.pdbx_description
1 polymer ?
#
loop_
_entity_poly.entity_id
_entity_poly.type
_entity_poly.pdbx_seq_one_letter_code
_entity_poly.pdbx_strand_id
1 'polypeptide(L)' 'MNPKQLPVVGAVIQYGADDRVLDWILVLGPVVITSFVVFGRNAVTTGIVALYLLAFVAYLGYAEFVR' A
#
# COMPACT_ATOMS: atom_id res chain seq x y z
N MET A 1 17.84 -16.11 -10.93
CA MET A 1 18.38 -15.15 -9.94
C MET A 1 17.33 -14.95 -8.86
N ASN A 2 17.66 -15.13 -7.58
CA ASN A 2 16.70 -15.06 -6.49
C ASN A 2 16.58 -13.61 -5.99
N PRO A 3 15.44 -12.93 -6.17
CA PRO A 3 15.29 -11.50 -5.81
C PRO A 3 15.53 -11.20 -4.31
N LYS A 4 15.50 -12.23 -3.45
CA LYS A 4 15.81 -12.11 -2.01
C LYS A 4 17.29 -11.82 -1.67
N GLN A 5 18.20 -11.99 -2.63
CA GLN A 5 19.65 -11.80 -2.41
C GLN A 5 20.14 -10.37 -2.72
N LEU A 6 19.26 -9.50 -3.22
CA LEU A 6 19.58 -8.08 -3.44
C LEU A 6 19.54 -7.35 -2.09
N PRO A 7 20.62 -6.69 -1.63
CA PRO A 7 20.69 -6.11 -0.28
C PRO A 7 19.61 -5.05 -0.01
N VAL A 8 19.14 -4.36 -1.05
CA VAL A 8 18.06 -3.36 -0.94
C VAL A 8 16.68 -4.02 -0.92
N VAL A 9 16.46 -5.05 -1.74
CA VAL A 9 15.17 -5.75 -1.86
C VAL A 9 14.96 -6.73 -0.69
N GLY A 10 16.04 -7.39 -0.25
CA GLY A 10 16.06 -8.30 0.89
C GLY A 10 15.73 -7.59 2.19
N ALA A 11 16.22 -6.37 2.42
CA ALA A 11 15.84 -5.58 3.59
C ALA A 11 14.34 -5.23 3.57
N VAL A 12 13.79 -4.79 2.43
CA VAL A 12 12.36 -4.48 2.31
C VAL A 12 11.49 -5.74 2.47
N ILE A 13 11.96 -6.91 2.02
CA ILE A 13 11.22 -8.18 2.17
C ILE A 13 11.35 -8.77 3.58
N GLN A 14 12.50 -8.57 4.25
CA GLN A 14 12.77 -9.14 5.58
C GLN A 14 12.23 -8.27 6.72
N TYR A 15 12.08 -6.95 6.47
CA TYR A 15 11.34 -6.01 7.33
C TYR A 15 9.93 -5.70 6.79
N GLY A 16 9.56 -6.29 5.66
CA GLY A 16 8.22 -6.18 5.09
C GLY A 16 7.21 -6.78 6.05
N ALA A 17 6.08 -6.12 6.21
CA ALA A 17 5.05 -6.60 7.12
C ALA A 17 4.67 -8.04 6.70
N ASP A 18 4.83 -9.00 7.60
CA ASP A 18 4.33 -10.39 7.44
C ASP A 18 2.79 -10.45 7.37
N ASP A 19 2.17 -9.28 7.16
CA ASP A 19 0.76 -9.02 7.09
C ASP A 19 0.36 -8.81 5.63
N ARG A 20 -0.23 -9.87 5.10
CA ARG A 20 -0.69 -9.96 3.72
C ARG A 20 -1.70 -8.88 3.36
N VAL A 21 -2.47 -8.35 4.32
CA VAL A 21 -3.45 -7.28 4.05
C VAL A 21 -2.72 -5.97 3.80
N LEU A 22 -1.71 -5.64 4.63
CA LEU A 22 -0.92 -4.44 4.44
C LEU A 22 -0.15 -4.48 3.12
N ASP A 23 0.40 -5.64 2.75
CA ASP A 23 1.06 -5.85 1.46
C ASP A 23 0.14 -5.53 0.28
N TRP A 24 -1.10 -6.03 0.31
CA TRP A 24 -2.08 -5.73 -0.73
C TRP A 24 -2.45 -4.25 -0.80
N ILE A 25 -2.62 -3.59 0.35
CA ILE A 25 -2.87 -2.14 0.39
C ILE A 25 -1.68 -1.40 -0.24
N LEU A 26 -0.45 -1.79 0.08
CA LEU A 26 0.75 -1.15 -0.50
C LEU A 26 0.81 -1.31 -2.03
N VAL A 27 0.49 -2.50 -2.55
CA VAL A 27 0.43 -2.80 -3.99
C VAL A 27 -0.67 -2.01 -4.70
N LEU A 28 -1.79 -1.73 -4.01
CA LEU A 28 -2.84 -0.88 -4.55
C LEU A 28 -2.42 0.61 -4.66
N GLY A 29 -1.45 1.07 -3.86
CA GLY A 29 -0.95 2.45 -3.92
C GLY A 29 -0.55 2.90 -5.33
N PRO A 30 0.35 2.20 -6.04
CA PRO A 30 0.69 2.47 -7.43
C PRO A 30 -0.52 2.44 -8.40
N VAL A 31 -1.49 1.55 -8.16
CA VAL A 31 -2.71 1.48 -8.99
C VAL A 31 -3.56 2.73 -8.80
N VAL A 32 -3.74 3.18 -7.56
CA VAL A 32 -4.46 4.42 -7.23
C VAL A 32 -3.77 5.62 -7.86
N ILE A 33 -2.44 5.74 -7.75
CA ILE A 33 -1.68 6.83 -8.37
C ILE A 33 -1.81 6.80 -9.90
N THR A 34 -1.69 5.62 -10.52
CA THR A 34 -1.85 5.48 -11.98
C THR A 34 -3.25 5.87 -12.43
N SER A 35 -4.29 5.51 -11.65
CA SER A 35 -5.66 5.94 -11.93
C SER A 35 -5.78 7.48 -11.91
N PHE A 36 -5.12 8.15 -10.96
CA PHE A 36 -5.10 9.60 -10.88
C PHE A 36 -4.38 10.24 -12.08
N VAL A 37 -3.26 9.65 -12.53
CA VAL A 37 -2.54 10.12 -13.72
C VAL A 37 -3.39 9.99 -14.99
N VAL A 38 -4.12 8.88 -15.14
CA VAL A 38 -4.92 8.59 -16.33
C VAL A 38 -6.23 9.39 -16.38
N PHE A 39 -6.97 9.45 -15.27
CA PHE A 39 -8.29 10.08 -15.21
C PHE A 39 -8.23 11.55 -14.76
N GLY A 40 -7.06 12.03 -14.34
CA GLY A 40 -6.85 13.36 -13.80
C GLY A 40 -7.48 13.58 -12.42
N ARG A 41 -7.36 14.81 -11.92
CA ARG A 41 -7.92 15.22 -10.64
C ARG A 41 -9.40 15.56 -10.80
N ASN A 42 -10.28 14.72 -10.29
CA ASN A 42 -11.72 14.94 -10.24
C ASN A 42 -12.30 14.42 -8.91
N ALA A 43 -13.60 14.64 -8.67
CA ALA A 43 -14.24 14.23 -7.43
C ALA A 43 -14.17 12.71 -7.20
N VAL A 44 -14.26 11.91 -8.26
CA VAL A 44 -14.19 10.44 -8.18
C VAL A 44 -12.79 9.99 -7.79
N THR A 45 -11.75 10.45 -8.47
CA THR A 45 -10.36 10.08 -8.16
C THR A 45 -9.94 10.56 -6.76
N THR A 46 -10.42 11.74 -6.36
CA THR A 46 -10.24 12.24 -4.99
C THR A 46 -10.90 11.32 -3.96
N GLY A 47 -12.12 10.85 -4.23
CA GLY A 47 -12.82 9.89 -3.36
C GLY A 47 -12.10 8.55 -3.25
N ILE A 48 -11.56 8.03 -4.36
CA ILE A 48 -10.77 6.78 -4.37
C ILE A 48 -9.52 6.93 -3.51
N VAL A 49 -8.79 8.05 -3.64
CA VAL A 49 -7.61 8.32 -2.81
C VAL A 49 -7.98 8.44 -1.34
N ALA A 50 -9.06 9.15 -1.02
CA ALA A 50 -9.51 9.30 0.37
C ALA A 50 -9.87 7.94 0.99
N LEU A 51 -10.61 7.10 0.27
CA LEU A 51 -10.96 5.74 0.72
C LEU A 51 -9.71 4.87 0.93
N TYR A 52 -8.76 4.93 0.00
CA TYR A 52 -7.50 4.21 0.11
C TYR A 52 -6.72 4.63 1.38
N LEU A 53 -6.59 5.93 1.62
CA LEU A 53 -5.89 6.46 2.80
C LEU A 53 -6.61 6.09 4.10
N LEU A 54 -7.94 6.21 4.13
CA LEU A 54 -8.74 5.82 5.30
C LEU A 54 -8.60 4.33 5.60
N ALA A 55 -8.67 3.47 4.58
CA ALA A 55 -8.48 2.03 4.74
C ALA A 55 -7.08 1.71 5.28
N PHE A 56 -6.04 2.36 4.75
CA PHE A 56 -4.66 2.20 5.21
C PHE A 56 -4.49 2.61 6.69
N VAL A 57 -4.95 3.81 7.05
CA VAL A 57 -4.85 4.33 8.43
C VAL A 57 -5.67 3.49 9.40
N ALA A 58 -6.90 3.12 9.03
CA ALA A 58 -7.76 2.27 9.85
C ALA A 58 -7.13 0.89 10.07
N TYR A 59 -6.55 0.30 9.02
CA TYR A 59 -5.87 -0.99 9.13
C TYR A 59 -4.63 -0.91 10.02
N LEU A 60 -3.82 0.14 9.88
CA LEU A 60 -2.68 0.37 10.78
C LEU A 60 -3.15 0.50 12.23
N GLY A 61 -4.19 1.29 12.51
CA GLY A 61 -4.73 1.43 13.85
C GLY A 61 -5.27 0.10 14.42
N TYR A 62 -5.94 -0.69 13.59
CA TYR A 62 -6.42 -2.03 13.96
C TYR A 62 -5.26 -2.99 14.25
N ALA A 63 -4.26 -3.06 13.36
CA ALA A 63 -3.13 -3.96 13.48
C ALA A 63 -2.26 -3.63 14.70
N GLU A 64 -2.07 -2.35 15.02
CA GLU A 64 -1.39 -1.89 16.24
C GLU A 64 -2.19 -2.18 17.51
N PHE A 65 -3.53 -2.04 17.46
CA PHE A 65 -4.38 -2.30 18.63
C PHE A 65 -4.56 -3.79 18.95
N VAL A 66 -4.46 -4.66 17.94
CA VAL A 66 -4.66 -6.12 18.08
C VAL A 66 -3.36 -6.88 18.35
N ARG A 67 -2.19 -6.26 18.16
CA ARG A 67 -0.88 -6.79 18.58
C ARG A 67 -0.64 -6.59 20.08
#